data_AF-A0A9X3BG00-F1
#
_entry.id   AF-A0A9X3BG00-F1
#
_cell.length_a   1.000
_cell.length_b   1.000
_cell.length_c   1.000
_cell.angle_alpha   90.00
_cell.angle_beta   90.00
_cell.angle_gamma   90.00
#
_symmetry.space_group_name_H-M   'P 1'
#
loop_
_entity.id
_entity.type
_entity.pdbx_description
1 polymer ?
#
loop_
_entity_poly.entity_id
_entity_poly.type
_entity_poly.pdbx_seq_one_letter_code
_entity_poly.pdbx_strand_id
1 'polypeptide(L)'
;MTASAGRGRDAFAEIMTMPAPSSNTPAADHLLDFVFADVWQRPHLSRRDRRFVTLACVADADAEQPLRDHVYGALNSGDLTIVEIQESVLHFAVYAGWPKASRFNMVVDEQWHRIHTERGLPVPAPEPLLPLSTPSDPEQRLTTGEQSFRDINCLPYAPLRDNPYQGAGILNFVFGEMWLRPGLGMRERRLITVACVAFQDAPLPILSHVYAALRSRDLSFDEMDELTLHFAAHYGWPKASHLQGVVAEQKQRVSAEWAGEAGSGS
;
A
#
# COMPACT_ATOMS: atom_id res chain seq x y z
N MET A 1 19.34 -6.78 34.31
CA MET A 1 18.96 -6.27 32.98
C MET A 1 17.50 -5.87 33.04
N THR A 2 17.23 -4.60 33.30
CA THR A 2 15.88 -4.01 33.28
C THR A 2 15.56 -3.66 31.83
N ALA A 3 14.92 -4.57 31.11
CA ALA A 3 14.41 -4.28 29.78
C ALA A 3 13.27 -3.24 29.90
N SER A 4 13.59 -1.99 29.58
CA SER A 4 12.76 -0.99 28.89
C SER A 4 11.24 -1.13 28.99
N ALA A 5 10.66 -1.13 30.20
CA ALA A 5 9.22 -1.01 30.35
C ALA A 5 8.77 0.35 29.78
N GLY A 6 8.05 0.35 28.65
CA GLY A 6 7.41 1.55 28.09
C GLY A 6 7.74 1.89 26.63
N ARG A 7 8.84 1.39 26.04
CA ARG A 7 9.26 1.80 24.68
C ARG A 7 8.19 1.59 23.61
N GLY A 8 7.52 0.43 23.60
CA GLY A 8 6.47 0.13 22.65
C GLY A 8 5.23 0.99 22.85
N ARG A 9 4.94 1.36 24.10
CA ARG A 9 3.83 2.26 24.44
C ARG A 9 4.11 3.69 24.00
N ASP A 10 5.33 4.16 24.22
CA ASP A 10 5.76 5.50 23.80
C ASP A 10 5.76 5.60 22.27
N ALA A 11 6.33 4.60 21.59
CA ALA A 11 6.32 4.52 20.13
C ALA A 11 4.89 4.41 19.58
N PHE A 12 4.02 3.61 20.20
CA PHE A 12 2.60 3.55 19.84
C PHE A 12 1.96 4.93 19.97
N ALA A 13 2.16 5.61 21.10
CA ALA A 13 1.51 6.89 21.35
C ALA A 13 1.96 7.97 20.36
N GLU A 14 3.24 7.97 20.01
CA GLU A 14 3.81 8.86 19.00
C GLU A 14 3.23 8.56 17.61
N ILE A 15 3.27 7.30 17.18
CA ILE A 15 2.84 6.89 15.83
C ILE A 15 1.33 7.02 15.69
N MET A 16 0.56 6.49 16.64
CA MET A 16 -0.89 6.42 16.54
C MET A 16 -1.57 7.71 16.97
N THR A 17 -0.81 8.65 17.57
CA THR A 17 -1.31 9.93 18.09
C THR A 17 -2.44 9.76 19.12
N MET A 18 -2.42 8.64 19.84
CA MET A 18 -3.39 8.29 20.87
C MET A 18 -2.73 7.42 21.95
N PRO A 19 -3.24 7.42 23.20
CA PRO A 19 -2.65 6.62 24.26
C PRO A 19 -2.61 5.13 23.91
N ALA A 20 -1.54 4.45 24.31
CA ALA A 20 -1.43 3.01 24.18
C ALA A 20 -2.55 2.28 24.96
N PRO A 21 -2.99 1.08 24.51
CA PRO A 21 -4.00 0.30 25.21
C PRO A 21 -3.66 0.07 26.69
N SER A 22 -4.68 0.10 27.55
CA SER A 22 -4.52 0.01 29.02
C SER A 22 -4.10 -1.37 29.54
N SER A 23 -4.12 -2.40 28.68
CA SER A 23 -3.69 -3.76 29.01
C SER A 23 -2.19 -3.78 29.32
N ASN A 24 -1.81 -4.11 30.57
CA ASN A 24 -0.41 -4.18 31.03
C ASN A 24 0.08 -5.63 31.16
N THR A 25 -0.39 -6.53 30.30
CA THR A 25 0.12 -7.90 30.30
C THR A 25 1.48 -7.96 29.61
N PRO A 26 2.38 -8.88 29.99
CA PRO A 26 3.64 -9.07 29.27
C PRO A 26 3.44 -9.30 27.77
N ALA A 27 2.36 -10.00 27.39
CA ALA A 27 2.02 -10.20 25.99
C ALA A 27 1.65 -8.90 25.27
N ALA A 28 0.86 -8.02 25.91
CA ALA A 28 0.51 -6.72 25.34
C ALA A 28 1.76 -5.83 25.18
N ASP A 29 2.63 -5.80 26.17
CA ASP A 29 3.89 -5.05 26.09
C ASP A 29 4.79 -5.59 24.97
N HIS A 30 4.94 -6.90 24.85
CA HIS A 30 5.73 -7.51 23.76
C HIS A 30 5.15 -7.21 22.37
N LEU A 31 3.82 -7.21 22.21
CA LEU A 31 3.19 -6.85 20.94
C LEU A 31 3.52 -5.40 20.55
N LEU A 32 3.39 -4.47 21.50
CA LEU A 32 3.68 -3.06 21.26
C LEU A 32 5.17 -2.83 20.99
N ASP A 33 6.02 -3.46 21.77
CA ASP A 33 7.48 -3.39 21.63
C ASP A 33 7.94 -3.87 20.25
N PHE A 34 7.48 -5.05 19.83
CA PHE A 34 7.88 -5.61 18.54
C PHE A 34 7.33 -4.79 17.36
N VAL A 35 6.03 -4.48 17.37
CA VAL A 35 5.44 -3.76 16.23
C VAL A 35 5.94 -2.32 16.21
N PHE A 36 5.73 -1.54 17.28
CA PHE A 36 5.92 -0.10 17.24
C PHE A 36 7.34 0.35 17.55
N ALA A 37 8.04 -0.30 18.48
CA ALA A 37 9.39 0.12 18.83
C ALA A 37 10.47 -0.58 17.99
N ASP A 38 10.26 -1.83 17.56
CA ASP A 38 11.23 -2.54 16.72
C ASP A 38 10.97 -2.38 15.23
N VAL A 39 9.74 -2.61 14.73
CA VAL A 39 9.46 -2.63 13.28
C VAL A 39 9.22 -1.24 12.70
N TRP A 40 8.37 -0.42 13.32
CA TRP A 40 8.05 0.92 12.80
C TRP A 40 9.23 1.92 12.83
N GLN A 41 10.22 1.69 13.71
CA GLN A 41 11.38 2.57 13.88
C GLN A 41 12.55 2.24 12.94
N ARG A 42 12.44 1.19 12.12
CA ARG A 42 13.53 0.77 11.24
C ARG A 42 13.76 1.77 10.11
N PRO A 43 15.03 1.97 9.70
CA PRO A 43 15.38 2.88 8.60
C PRO A 43 14.89 2.35 7.24
N HIS A 44 15.23 3.09 6.18
CA HIS A 44 14.97 2.80 4.75
C HIS A 44 13.52 2.87 4.30
N LEU A 45 12.53 2.56 5.14
CA LEU A 45 11.11 2.79 4.82
C LEU A 45 10.51 3.84 5.77
N SER A 46 10.03 4.95 5.19
CA SER A 46 9.52 6.08 5.96
C SER A 46 8.24 5.74 6.74
N ARG A 47 7.96 6.49 7.82
CA ARG A 47 6.69 6.36 8.57
C ARG A 47 5.48 6.49 7.65
N ARG A 48 5.55 7.41 6.68
CA ARG A 48 4.53 7.62 5.65
C ARG A 48 4.35 6.39 4.75
N ASP A 49 5.43 5.84 4.22
CA ASP A 49 5.36 4.65 3.36
C ASP A 49 4.77 3.43 4.12
N ARG A 50 5.16 3.29 5.40
CA ARG A 50 4.63 2.25 6.31
C ARG A 50 3.11 2.36 6.49
N ARG A 51 2.52 3.56 6.43
CA ARG A 51 1.05 3.74 6.51
C ARG A 51 0.34 3.06 5.36
N PHE A 52 0.83 3.21 4.12
CA PHE A 52 0.19 2.61 2.96
C PHE A 52 0.17 1.08 3.04
N VAL A 53 1.26 0.48 3.51
CA VAL A 53 1.35 -0.97 3.75
C VAL A 53 0.41 -1.39 4.88
N THR A 54 0.50 -0.73 6.04
CA THR A 54 -0.32 -1.08 7.22
C THR A 54 -1.81 -0.96 6.92
N LEU A 55 -2.26 0.14 6.31
CA LEU A 55 -3.67 0.36 6.00
C LEU A 55 -4.23 -0.73 5.08
N ALA A 56 -3.48 -1.13 4.04
CA ALA A 56 -3.86 -2.26 3.20
C ALA A 56 -3.97 -3.57 3.99
N CYS A 57 -2.99 -3.87 4.86
CA CYS A 57 -3.00 -5.07 5.69
C CYS A 57 -4.18 -5.12 6.67
N VAL A 58 -4.44 -4.04 7.42
CA VAL A 58 -5.50 -4.05 8.45
C VAL A 58 -6.90 -3.96 7.82
N ALA A 59 -7.03 -3.32 6.64
CA ALA A 59 -8.26 -3.33 5.87
C ALA A 59 -8.59 -4.74 5.35
N ASP A 60 -7.59 -5.47 4.84
CA ASP A 60 -7.80 -6.82 4.33
C ASP A 60 -7.99 -7.87 5.44
N ALA A 61 -7.34 -7.69 6.60
CA ALA A 61 -7.48 -8.58 7.75
C ALA A 61 -8.87 -8.52 8.43
N ASP A 62 -9.78 -7.66 7.95
CA ASP A 62 -11.07 -7.36 8.58
C ASP A 62 -10.95 -6.92 10.05
N ALA A 63 -9.80 -6.37 10.42
CA ALA A 63 -9.45 -5.97 11.77
C ALA A 63 -10.03 -4.59 12.07
N GLU A 64 -11.30 -4.55 12.48
CA GLU A 64 -12.09 -3.31 12.60
C GLU A 64 -11.42 -2.23 13.45
N GLN A 65 -11.07 -2.55 14.70
CA GLN A 65 -10.49 -1.58 15.62
C GLN A 65 -9.10 -1.12 15.15
N PRO A 66 -8.16 -2.02 14.77
CA PRO A 66 -6.89 -1.60 14.17
C PRO A 66 -7.06 -0.72 12.92
N LEU A 67 -8.02 -1.01 12.05
CA LEU A 67 -8.29 -0.16 10.88
C LEU A 67 -8.71 1.26 11.30
N ARG A 68 -9.64 1.38 12.26
CA ARG A 68 -10.05 2.69 12.83
C ARG A 68 -8.86 3.44 13.41
N ASP A 69 -8.06 2.77 14.23
CA ASP A 69 -6.92 3.40 14.92
C ASP A 69 -5.84 3.83 13.92
N HIS A 70 -5.52 3.01 12.92
CA HIS A 70 -4.51 3.36 11.92
C HIS A 70 -4.96 4.46 10.96
N VAL A 71 -6.24 4.50 10.58
CA VAL A 71 -6.81 5.62 9.81
C VAL A 71 -6.78 6.91 10.62
N TYR A 72 -7.20 6.85 11.89
CA TYR A 72 -7.12 7.99 12.80
C TYR A 72 -5.68 8.48 12.91
N GLY A 73 -4.74 7.59 13.23
CA GLY A 73 -3.34 7.93 13.39
C GLY A 73 -2.71 8.51 12.12
N ALA A 74 -3.04 7.98 10.93
CA ALA A 74 -2.53 8.48 9.65
C ALA A 74 -2.98 9.92 9.35
N LEU A 75 -4.27 10.21 9.57
CA LEU A 75 -4.86 11.52 9.32
C LEU A 75 -4.48 12.54 10.40
N ASN A 76 -4.51 12.12 11.67
CA ASN A 76 -4.30 13.01 12.80
C ASN A 76 -2.82 13.46 12.90
N SER A 77 -1.88 12.57 12.58
CA SER A 77 -0.45 12.91 12.49
C SER A 77 -0.09 13.77 11.28
N GLY A 78 -0.94 13.79 10.25
CA GLY A 78 -0.65 14.39 8.95
C GLY A 78 0.32 13.58 8.10
N ASP A 79 0.56 12.30 8.42
CA ASP A 79 1.38 11.40 7.58
C ASP A 79 0.79 11.27 6.18
N LEU A 80 -0.55 11.15 6.12
CA LEU A 80 -1.34 11.04 4.91
C LEU A 80 -2.43 12.12 4.89
N THR A 81 -2.68 12.67 3.72
CA THR A 81 -3.83 13.55 3.46
C THR A 81 -5.12 12.72 3.30
N ILE A 82 -6.27 13.38 3.45
CA ILE A 82 -7.57 12.73 3.19
C ILE A 82 -7.68 12.23 1.73
N VAL A 83 -7.15 13.02 0.78
CA VAL A 83 -7.12 12.67 -0.66
C VAL A 83 -6.30 11.40 -0.89
N GLU A 84 -5.12 11.31 -0.31
CA GLU A 84 -4.25 10.13 -0.46
C GLU A 84 -4.88 8.87 0.13
N ILE A 85 -5.56 8.97 1.28
CA ILE A 85 -6.25 7.82 1.87
C ILE A 85 -7.46 7.40 1.02
N GLN A 86 -8.25 8.34 0.51
CA GLN A 86 -9.39 8.03 -0.37
C GLN A 86 -8.92 7.37 -1.68
N GLU A 87 -7.83 7.83 -2.28
CA GLU A 87 -7.25 7.18 -3.46
C GLU A 87 -6.58 5.84 -3.11
N SER A 88 -6.06 5.68 -1.89
CA SER A 88 -5.59 4.39 -1.39
C SER A 88 -6.72 3.38 -1.26
N VAL A 89 -7.90 3.79 -0.78
CA VAL A 89 -9.11 2.94 -0.70
C VAL A 89 -9.51 2.45 -2.09
N LEU A 90 -9.55 3.36 -3.07
CA LEU A 90 -9.89 3.02 -4.45
C LEU A 90 -8.87 2.08 -5.08
N HIS A 91 -7.57 2.34 -4.88
CA HIS A 91 -6.50 1.47 -5.37
C HIS A 91 -6.55 0.10 -4.68
N PHE A 92 -6.78 0.05 -3.37
CA PHE A 92 -6.99 -1.18 -2.61
C PHE A 92 -8.20 -1.98 -3.13
N ALA A 93 -9.30 -1.32 -3.53
CA ALA A 93 -10.48 -1.99 -4.08
C ALA A 93 -10.18 -2.86 -5.31
N VAL A 94 -9.23 -2.43 -6.14
CA VAL A 94 -8.79 -3.17 -7.33
C VAL A 94 -8.19 -4.53 -6.95
N TYR A 95 -7.43 -4.58 -5.85
CA TYR A 95 -6.64 -5.74 -5.47
C TYR A 95 -7.26 -6.60 -4.36
N ALA A 96 -8.03 -6.00 -3.47
CA ALA A 96 -8.67 -6.66 -2.32
C ALA A 96 -10.21 -6.69 -2.41
N GLY A 97 -10.78 -6.08 -3.44
CA GLY A 97 -12.21 -6.12 -3.74
C GLY A 97 -13.01 -4.99 -3.11
N TRP A 98 -14.09 -4.61 -3.81
CA TRP A 98 -14.98 -3.51 -3.46
C TRP A 98 -15.66 -3.62 -2.08
N PRO A 99 -16.09 -4.79 -1.58
CA PRO A 99 -16.72 -4.86 -0.25
C PRO A 99 -15.79 -4.43 0.89
N LYS A 100 -14.54 -4.89 0.87
CA LYS A 100 -13.52 -4.50 1.87
C LYS A 100 -13.16 -3.02 1.73
N ALA A 101 -13.02 -2.53 0.50
CA ALA A 101 -12.77 -1.11 0.24
C ALA A 101 -13.92 -0.21 0.70
N SER A 102 -15.18 -0.64 0.53
CA SER A 102 -16.36 0.09 1.03
C SER A 102 -16.31 0.25 2.55
N ARG A 103 -16.00 -0.82 3.27
CA ARG A 103 -15.78 -0.77 4.72
C ARG A 103 -14.63 0.16 5.09
N PHE A 104 -13.51 0.07 4.37
CA PHE A 104 -12.37 0.96 4.58
C PHE A 104 -12.78 2.43 4.39
N ASN A 105 -13.51 2.76 3.32
CA ASN A 105 -14.03 4.11 3.08
C ASN A 105 -14.91 4.62 4.25
N MET A 106 -15.82 3.78 4.75
CA MET A 106 -16.67 4.16 5.88
C MET A 106 -15.86 4.52 7.12
N VAL A 107 -14.76 3.80 7.38
CA VAL A 107 -13.85 4.10 8.48
C VAL A 107 -13.10 5.41 8.24
N VAL A 108 -12.68 5.69 7.00
CA VAL A 108 -12.06 6.96 6.60
C VAL A 108 -12.99 8.13 6.89
N ASP A 109 -14.23 8.05 6.44
CA ASP A 109 -15.24 9.08 6.69
C ASP A 109 -15.46 9.29 8.19
N GLU A 110 -15.62 8.20 8.95
CA GLU A 110 -15.82 8.28 10.40
C GLU A 110 -14.65 8.96 11.12
N GLN A 111 -13.41 8.53 10.85
CA GLN A 111 -12.25 9.11 11.53
C GLN A 111 -12.00 10.56 11.10
N TRP A 112 -12.28 10.90 9.84
CA TRP A 112 -12.19 12.28 9.37
C TRP A 112 -13.17 13.20 10.12
N HIS A 113 -14.42 12.78 10.29
CA HIS A 113 -15.42 13.51 11.07
C HIS A 113 -15.02 13.61 12.54
N ARG A 114 -14.54 12.51 13.12
CA ARG A 114 -14.07 12.46 14.51
C ARG A 114 -12.96 13.48 14.76
N ILE A 115 -11.91 13.49 13.93
CA ILE A 115 -10.75 14.39 14.08
C ILE A 115 -11.20 15.86 14.04
N HIS A 116 -12.10 16.23 13.12
CA HIS A 116 -12.61 17.60 13.04
C HIS A 116 -13.45 17.98 14.26
N THR A 117 -14.30 17.06 14.72
CA THR A 117 -15.12 17.25 15.93
C THR A 117 -14.23 17.45 17.16
N GLU A 118 -13.22 16.61 17.35
CA GLU A 118 -12.25 16.72 18.45
C GLU A 118 -11.47 18.04 18.42
N ARG A 119 -11.21 18.58 17.22
CA ARG A 119 -10.56 19.88 17.01
C ARG A 119 -11.50 21.09 17.09
N GLY A 120 -12.82 20.88 17.22
CA GLY A 120 -13.81 21.95 17.18
C GLY A 120 -13.87 22.66 15.82
N LEU A 121 -13.50 21.97 14.74
CA LEU A 121 -13.46 22.48 13.37
C LEU A 121 -14.61 21.88 12.54
N PRO A 122 -15.14 22.61 11.55
CA PRO A 122 -16.06 22.01 10.57
C PRO A 122 -15.32 20.99 9.70
N VAL A 123 -16.02 19.93 9.29
CA VAL A 123 -15.50 18.96 8.31
C VAL A 123 -15.40 19.64 6.94
N PRO A 124 -14.22 19.64 6.28
CA PRO A 124 -14.07 20.21 4.95
C PRO A 124 -14.95 19.49 3.93
N ALA A 125 -15.45 20.25 2.95
CA ALA A 125 -16.11 19.65 1.80
C ALA A 125 -15.12 18.74 1.02
N PRO A 126 -15.58 17.64 0.43
CA PRO A 126 -14.74 16.77 -0.39
C PRO A 126 -14.11 17.56 -1.56
N GLU A 127 -12.82 17.39 -1.78
CA GLU A 127 -12.13 17.97 -2.93
C GLU A 127 -12.50 17.19 -4.20
N PRO A 128 -13.02 17.85 -5.25
CA PRO A 128 -13.35 17.16 -6.49
C PRO A 128 -12.06 16.82 -7.25
N LEU A 129 -11.77 15.52 -7.37
CA LEU A 129 -10.66 15.00 -8.21
C LEU A 129 -11.04 14.88 -9.69
N LEU A 130 -12.01 15.68 -10.15
CA LEU A 130 -12.50 15.71 -11.53
C LEU A 130 -12.10 17.01 -12.24
N PRO A 131 -11.86 16.96 -13.57
CA PRO A 131 -11.91 15.77 -14.43
C PRO A 131 -10.70 14.85 -14.17
N LEU A 132 -10.89 13.54 -14.39
CA LEU A 132 -9.77 12.60 -14.40
C LEU A 132 -8.81 12.95 -15.54
N SER A 133 -7.53 12.63 -15.36
CA SER A 133 -6.49 12.73 -16.39
C SER A 133 -6.72 11.78 -17.57
N THR A 134 -7.50 10.71 -17.35
CA THR A 134 -7.73 9.64 -18.33
C THR A 134 -8.92 9.92 -19.24
N PRO A 135 -8.88 9.48 -20.52
CA PRO A 135 -9.96 9.72 -21.46
C PRO A 135 -11.32 9.17 -20.98
N SER A 136 -12.38 9.95 -21.15
CA SER A 136 -13.75 9.48 -20.87
C SER A 136 -14.25 8.49 -21.95
N ASP A 137 -13.76 8.61 -23.19
CA ASP A 137 -14.07 7.68 -24.26
C ASP A 137 -13.51 6.28 -23.96
N PRO A 138 -14.34 5.21 -24.01
CA PRO A 138 -13.90 3.86 -23.68
C PRO A 138 -12.78 3.32 -24.57
N GLU A 139 -12.78 3.63 -25.86
CA GLU A 139 -11.77 3.10 -26.81
C GLU A 139 -10.42 3.79 -26.63
N GLN A 140 -10.43 5.11 -26.42
CA GLN A 140 -9.21 5.86 -26.06
C GLN A 140 -8.63 5.40 -24.71
N ARG A 141 -9.50 5.10 -23.74
CA ARG A 141 -9.08 4.58 -22.43
C ARG A 141 -8.51 3.17 -22.52
N LEU A 142 -9.03 2.30 -23.40
CA LEU A 142 -8.42 1.00 -23.69
C LEU A 142 -7.00 1.14 -24.26
N THR A 143 -6.82 2.04 -25.23
CA THR A 143 -5.50 2.30 -25.83
C THR A 143 -4.52 2.87 -24.81
N THR A 144 -4.98 3.78 -23.96
CA THR A 144 -4.21 4.29 -22.81
C THR A 144 -3.85 3.15 -21.85
N GLY A 145 -4.81 2.26 -21.58
CA GLY A 145 -4.65 1.09 -20.74
C GLY A 145 -3.61 0.10 -21.21
N GLU A 146 -3.53 -0.16 -22.52
CA GLU A 146 -2.47 -1.01 -23.08
C GLU A 146 -1.09 -0.41 -22.91
N GLN A 147 -0.96 0.90 -23.12
CA GLN A 147 0.31 1.60 -22.94
C GLN A 147 0.71 1.59 -21.45
N SER A 148 -0.21 2.01 -20.59
CA SER A 148 -0.06 2.02 -19.13
C SER A 148 0.27 0.63 -18.59
N PHE A 149 -0.35 -0.44 -19.10
CA PHE A 149 -0.04 -1.81 -18.71
C PHE A 149 1.43 -2.15 -18.97
N ARG A 150 1.95 -1.81 -20.16
CA ARG A 150 3.36 -2.06 -20.53
C ARG A 150 4.30 -1.28 -19.63
N ASP A 151 4.04 0.01 -19.50
CA ASP A 151 4.91 0.94 -18.77
C ASP A 151 4.94 0.62 -17.28
N ILE A 152 3.78 0.41 -16.66
CA ILE A 152 3.66 0.14 -15.23
C ILE A 152 4.17 -1.25 -14.87
N ASN A 153 4.00 -2.27 -15.73
CA ASN A 153 4.51 -3.60 -15.42
C ASN A 153 5.94 -3.83 -15.93
N CYS A 154 6.53 -2.85 -16.62
CA CYS A 154 7.82 -2.99 -17.29
C CYS A 154 7.85 -4.19 -18.26
N LEU A 155 6.76 -4.37 -19.02
CA LEU A 155 6.59 -5.49 -19.96
C LEU A 155 6.52 -4.99 -21.40
N PRO A 156 7.07 -5.73 -22.38
CA PRO A 156 7.03 -5.35 -23.78
C PRO A 156 5.66 -5.62 -24.45
N TYR A 157 4.71 -6.21 -23.73
CA TYR A 157 3.40 -6.60 -24.25
C TYR A 157 2.27 -6.20 -23.31
N ALA A 158 1.07 -6.10 -23.87
CA ALA A 158 -0.18 -5.98 -23.15
C ALA A 158 -1.04 -7.22 -23.46
N PRO A 159 -1.95 -7.63 -22.55
CA PRO A 159 -2.92 -8.69 -22.85
C PRO A 159 -3.80 -8.34 -24.05
N LEU A 160 -4.41 -9.35 -24.67
CA LEU A 160 -5.34 -9.15 -25.77
C LEU A 160 -6.67 -8.57 -25.25
N ARG A 161 -7.45 -7.95 -26.14
CA ARG A 161 -8.81 -7.45 -25.82
C ARG A 161 -9.88 -8.51 -26.16
N ASP A 162 -9.55 -9.78 -26.01
CA ASP A 162 -10.38 -10.89 -26.52
C ASP A 162 -11.51 -11.31 -25.57
N ASN A 163 -11.52 -10.80 -24.34
CA ASN A 163 -12.55 -11.09 -23.35
C ASN A 163 -12.83 -9.89 -22.42
N PRO A 164 -14.00 -9.85 -21.74
CA PRO A 164 -14.37 -8.73 -20.87
C PRO A 164 -13.43 -8.50 -19.70
N TYR A 165 -12.82 -9.56 -19.16
CA TYR A 165 -11.88 -9.43 -18.05
C TYR A 165 -10.64 -8.66 -18.48
N GLN A 166 -10.04 -8.98 -19.63
CA GLN A 166 -8.86 -8.28 -20.14
C GLN A 166 -9.21 -6.91 -20.72
N GLY A 167 -10.24 -6.82 -21.56
CA GLY A 167 -10.64 -5.56 -22.20
C GLY A 167 -11.22 -4.56 -21.19
N ALA A 168 -12.41 -4.84 -20.66
CA ALA A 168 -13.11 -3.89 -19.79
C ALA A 168 -12.48 -3.80 -18.38
N GLY A 169 -12.01 -4.92 -17.84
CA GLY A 169 -11.39 -4.96 -16.50
C GLY A 169 -9.95 -4.44 -16.51
N ILE A 170 -9.02 -5.23 -17.03
CA ILE A 170 -7.59 -4.95 -16.93
C ILE A 170 -7.19 -3.69 -17.70
N LEU A 171 -7.50 -3.64 -19.00
CA LEU A 171 -7.01 -2.57 -19.86
C LEU A 171 -7.82 -1.29 -19.69
N ASN A 172 -9.16 -1.33 -19.75
CA ASN A 172 -9.95 -0.11 -19.63
C ASN A 172 -9.95 0.45 -18.19
N PHE A 173 -10.29 -0.39 -17.20
CA PHE A 173 -10.49 0.08 -15.83
C PHE A 173 -9.19 0.13 -15.01
N VAL A 174 -8.46 -0.98 -14.87
CA VAL A 174 -7.30 -1.03 -13.97
C VAL A 174 -6.14 -0.15 -14.48
N PHE A 175 -5.64 -0.42 -15.68
CA PHE A 175 -4.49 0.30 -16.22
C PHE A 175 -4.88 1.55 -17.01
N GLY A 176 -6.09 1.59 -17.58
CA GLY A 176 -6.60 2.73 -18.33
C GLY A 176 -7.16 3.86 -17.45
N GLU A 177 -7.48 3.57 -16.18
CA GLU A 177 -7.99 4.57 -15.23
C GLU A 177 -7.27 4.48 -13.87
N MET A 178 -7.45 3.38 -13.13
CA MET A 178 -7.15 3.32 -11.70
C MET A 178 -5.69 3.64 -11.36
N TRP A 179 -4.74 3.11 -12.12
CA TRP A 179 -3.32 3.40 -11.92
C TRP A 179 -2.90 4.83 -12.29
N LEU A 180 -3.72 5.55 -13.05
CA LEU A 180 -3.42 6.88 -13.59
C LEU A 180 -4.18 8.01 -12.87
N ARG A 181 -5.03 7.65 -11.89
CA ARG A 181 -5.79 8.62 -11.11
C ARG A 181 -4.84 9.57 -10.35
N PRO A 182 -5.20 10.87 -10.23
CA PRO A 182 -4.43 11.81 -9.42
C PRO A 182 -4.58 11.51 -7.92
N GLY A 183 -3.83 12.22 -7.08
CA GLY A 183 -3.94 12.11 -5.62
C GLY A 183 -3.12 10.98 -4.98
N LEU A 184 -2.57 10.06 -5.78
CA LEU A 184 -1.64 9.03 -5.32
C LEU A 184 -0.52 8.78 -6.34
N GLY A 185 0.73 8.86 -5.89
CA GLY A 185 1.91 8.64 -6.74
C GLY A 185 2.14 7.17 -7.06
N MET A 186 3.04 6.91 -8.02
CA MET A 186 3.40 5.55 -8.43
C MET A 186 3.98 4.74 -7.28
N ARG A 187 4.86 5.37 -6.48
CA ARG A 187 5.48 4.75 -5.30
C ARG A 187 4.43 4.27 -4.31
N GLU A 188 3.49 5.12 -3.92
CA GLU A 188 2.43 4.76 -2.98
C GLU A 188 1.56 3.61 -3.53
N ARG A 189 1.23 3.64 -4.82
CA ARG A 189 0.52 2.54 -5.48
C ARG A 189 1.30 1.23 -5.41
N ARG A 190 2.63 1.24 -5.56
CA ARG A 190 3.47 0.04 -5.38
C ARG A 190 3.37 -0.52 -3.97
N LEU A 191 3.48 0.34 -2.95
CA LEU A 191 3.42 -0.09 -1.54
C LEU A 191 2.10 -0.82 -1.25
N ILE A 192 0.97 -0.26 -1.69
CA ILE A 192 -0.35 -0.85 -1.52
C ILE A 192 -0.46 -2.15 -2.34
N THR A 193 -0.10 -2.11 -3.63
CA THR A 193 -0.25 -3.27 -4.52
C THR A 193 0.58 -4.46 -4.06
N VAL A 194 1.86 -4.25 -3.71
CA VAL A 194 2.76 -5.33 -3.25
C VAL A 194 2.20 -5.99 -1.99
N ALA A 195 1.71 -5.19 -1.02
CA ALA A 195 1.04 -5.73 0.16
C ALA A 195 -0.20 -6.55 -0.23
N CYS A 196 -1.02 -6.05 -1.15
CA CYS A 196 -2.24 -6.74 -1.56
C CYS A 196 -1.99 -8.07 -2.26
N VAL A 197 -1.11 -8.09 -3.25
CA VAL A 197 -0.80 -9.33 -3.98
C VAL A 197 -0.09 -10.36 -3.09
N ALA A 198 0.61 -9.90 -2.04
CA ALA A 198 1.23 -10.79 -1.05
C ALA A 198 0.21 -11.47 -0.13
N PHE A 199 -0.92 -10.84 0.19
CA PHE A 199 -1.97 -11.51 0.97
C PHE A 199 -3.02 -12.25 0.17
N GLN A 200 -3.16 -11.96 -1.13
CA GLN A 200 -4.07 -12.70 -2.02
C GLN A 200 -3.48 -14.01 -2.54
N ASP A 201 -2.20 -14.27 -2.29
CA ASP A 201 -1.49 -15.49 -2.72
C ASP A 201 -1.64 -15.75 -4.24
N ALA A 202 -1.75 -14.68 -5.02
CA ALA A 202 -1.98 -14.73 -6.46
C ALA A 202 -0.63 -14.82 -7.19
N PRO A 203 -0.28 -15.98 -7.79
CA PRO A 203 1.10 -16.26 -8.21
C PRO A 203 1.60 -15.36 -9.33
N LEU A 204 0.76 -15.04 -10.32
CA LEU A 204 1.18 -14.15 -11.41
C LEU A 204 1.27 -12.68 -10.95
N PRO A 205 0.26 -12.10 -10.27
CA PRO A 205 0.33 -10.72 -9.79
C PRO A 205 1.48 -10.43 -8.82
N ILE A 206 1.80 -11.33 -7.89
CA ILE A 206 2.91 -11.11 -6.95
C ILE A 206 4.25 -11.03 -7.67
N LEU A 207 4.49 -11.92 -8.63
CA LEU A 207 5.70 -11.90 -9.45
C LEU A 207 5.79 -10.61 -10.28
N SER A 208 4.72 -10.26 -11.00
CA SER A 208 4.74 -9.11 -11.91
C SER A 208 4.86 -7.77 -11.18
N HIS A 209 4.15 -7.58 -10.06
CA HIS A 209 4.18 -6.31 -9.34
C HIS A 209 5.45 -6.11 -8.50
N VAL A 210 6.02 -7.17 -7.93
CA VAL A 210 7.34 -7.08 -7.26
C VAL A 210 8.43 -6.81 -8.31
N TYR A 211 8.42 -7.53 -9.44
CA TYR A 211 9.32 -7.26 -10.56
C TYR A 211 9.23 -5.80 -10.99
N ALA A 212 8.02 -5.33 -11.28
CA ALA A 212 7.80 -3.99 -11.79
C ALA A 212 8.26 -2.91 -10.80
N ALA A 213 7.94 -3.03 -9.51
CA ALA A 213 8.35 -2.08 -8.48
C ALA A 213 9.87 -1.93 -8.38
N LEU A 214 10.61 -3.03 -8.53
CA LEU A 214 12.07 -3.03 -8.53
C LEU A 214 12.64 -2.52 -9.87
N ARG A 215 12.10 -3.01 -10.99
CA ARG A 215 12.59 -2.71 -12.35
C ARG A 215 12.45 -1.24 -12.70
N SER A 216 11.37 -0.59 -12.26
CA SER A 216 11.12 0.85 -12.44
C SER A 216 11.87 1.72 -11.42
N ARG A 217 12.45 1.12 -10.37
CA ARG A 217 13.05 1.80 -9.22
C ARG A 217 12.06 2.65 -8.41
N ASP A 218 10.77 2.33 -8.48
CA ASP A 218 9.77 2.91 -7.58
C ASP A 218 10.07 2.56 -6.11
N LEU A 219 10.64 1.36 -5.90
CA LEU A 219 11.20 0.89 -4.64
C LEU A 219 12.62 0.39 -4.86
N SER A 220 13.53 0.78 -3.97
CA SER A 220 14.87 0.21 -3.86
C SER A 220 14.84 -1.19 -3.27
N PHE A 221 15.98 -1.88 -3.33
CA PHE A 221 16.12 -3.22 -2.74
C PHE A 221 15.94 -3.21 -1.23
N ASP A 222 16.47 -2.20 -0.53
CA ASP A 222 16.36 -2.08 0.92
C ASP A 222 14.92 -1.74 1.33
N GLU A 223 14.24 -0.87 0.59
CA GLU A 223 12.83 -0.54 0.81
C GLU A 223 11.91 -1.75 0.62
N MET A 224 12.19 -2.60 -0.38
CA MET A 224 11.41 -3.82 -0.60
C MET A 224 11.61 -4.85 0.53
N ASP A 225 12.82 -4.97 1.08
CA ASP A 225 13.06 -5.84 2.24
C ASP A 225 12.34 -5.30 3.49
N GLU A 226 12.39 -3.99 3.73
CA GLU A 226 11.68 -3.35 4.84
C GLU A 226 10.15 -3.42 4.69
N LEU A 227 9.64 -3.28 3.46
CA LEU A 227 8.23 -3.53 3.16
C LEU A 227 7.84 -4.96 3.53
N THR A 228 8.66 -5.94 3.14
CA THR A 228 8.38 -7.37 3.40
C THR A 228 8.37 -7.67 4.89
N LEU A 229 9.32 -7.13 5.66
CA LEU A 229 9.33 -7.25 7.12
C LEU A 229 8.12 -6.56 7.76
N HIS A 230 7.78 -5.35 7.30
CA HIS A 230 6.64 -4.59 7.81
C HIS A 230 5.31 -5.32 7.55
N PHE A 231 5.17 -5.89 6.34
CA PHE A 231 4.06 -6.76 5.97
C PHE A 231 4.01 -8.00 6.88
N ALA A 232 5.14 -8.64 7.18
CA ALA A 232 5.18 -9.80 8.06
C ALA A 232 4.62 -9.51 9.46
N ALA A 233 4.94 -8.33 10.01
CA ALA A 233 4.45 -7.91 11.32
C ALA A 233 2.93 -7.68 11.35
N HIS A 234 2.32 -7.26 10.24
CA HIS A 234 0.88 -6.93 10.16
C HIS A 234 0.02 -8.06 9.58
N TYR A 235 0.59 -8.93 8.76
CA TYR A 235 -0.16 -9.92 7.97
C TYR A 235 0.46 -11.33 8.00
N GLY A 236 1.48 -11.53 8.83
CA GLY A 236 1.98 -12.85 9.22
C GLY A 236 3.20 -13.34 8.44
N TRP A 237 4.08 -14.04 9.17
CA TRP A 237 5.35 -14.55 8.65
C TRP A 237 5.23 -15.56 7.49
N PRO A 238 4.27 -16.50 7.45
CA PRO A 238 4.18 -17.45 6.34
C PRO A 238 3.93 -16.79 4.98
N LYS A 239 3.02 -15.81 4.93
CA LYS A 239 2.75 -15.03 3.71
C LYS A 239 3.95 -14.15 3.35
N ALA A 240 4.58 -13.53 4.35
CA ALA A 240 5.79 -12.76 4.12
C ALA A 240 6.97 -13.61 3.63
N SER A 241 7.07 -14.87 4.05
CA SER A 241 8.08 -15.82 3.55
C SER A 241 7.91 -16.08 2.06
N HIS A 242 6.66 -16.22 1.59
CA HIS A 242 6.38 -16.33 0.17
C HIS A 242 6.77 -15.04 -0.59
N LEU A 243 6.37 -13.88 -0.09
CA LEU A 243 6.77 -12.58 -0.64
C LEU A 243 8.30 -12.44 -0.70
N GLN A 244 9.02 -12.82 0.37
CA GLN A 244 10.48 -12.74 0.42
C GLN A 244 11.15 -13.63 -0.64
N GLY A 245 10.61 -14.82 -0.89
CA GLY A 245 11.07 -15.69 -1.97
C GLY A 245 10.95 -15.01 -3.34
N VAL A 246 9.81 -14.38 -3.60
CA VAL A 246 9.56 -13.61 -4.82
C VAL A 246 10.51 -12.40 -4.91
N VAL A 247 10.69 -11.65 -3.82
CA VAL A 247 11.61 -10.51 -3.77
C VAL A 247 13.04 -10.94 -4.10
N ALA A 248 13.52 -12.04 -3.52
CA ALA A 248 14.85 -12.56 -3.80
C ALA A 248 15.04 -12.94 -5.27
N GLU A 249 14.05 -13.63 -5.86
CA GLU A 249 14.06 -13.99 -7.28
C GLU A 249 14.08 -12.75 -8.18
N GLN A 250 13.19 -11.79 -7.91
CA GLN A 250 13.10 -10.60 -8.76
C GLN A 250 14.31 -9.68 -8.61
N LYS A 251 14.92 -9.57 -7.42
CA LYS A 251 16.21 -8.86 -7.23
C LYS A 251 17.31 -9.44 -8.11
N GLN A 252 17.44 -10.76 -8.17
CA GLN A 252 18.42 -11.41 -9.04
C GLN A 252 18.14 -11.10 -10.51
N ARG A 253 16.88 -11.25 -10.92
CA ARG A 253 16.45 -10.97 -12.30
C ARG A 253 16.75 -9.53 -12.72
N VAL A 254 16.29 -8.53 -11.96
CA VAL A 254 16.48 -7.12 -12.35
C VAL A 254 17.95 -6.70 -12.31
N SER A 255 18.75 -7.29 -11.41
CA SER A 255 20.20 -7.04 -11.37
C SER A 255 20.89 -7.55 -12.63
N ALA A 256 20.52 -8.76 -13.10
CA ALA A 256 21.04 -9.32 -14.34
C ALA A 256 20.61 -8.50 -15.57
N GLU A 257 19.35 -8.07 -15.63
CA GLU A 257 18.83 -7.21 -16.70
C GLU A 257 19.60 -5.87 -16.75
N TRP A 258 19.77 -5.18 -15.61
CA TRP A 258 20.53 -3.92 -15.56
C TRP A 258 22.00 -4.09 -15.93
N ALA A 259 22.63 -5.21 -15.56
CA ALA A 259 24.01 -5.49 -15.95
C ALA A 259 24.14 -5.73 -17.47
N GLY A 260 23.18 -6.43 -18.08
CA GLY A 260 23.14 -6.64 -19.53
C GLY A 260 22.91 -5.35 -20.32
N GLU A 261 22.05 -4.46 -19.80
CA GLU A 261 21.82 -3.12 -20.38
C GLU A 261 23.08 -2.24 -20.31
N ALA A 262 23.81 -2.27 -19.20
CA ALA A 262 25.06 -1.52 -19.06
C ALA A 262 26.17 -2.02 -20.01
N GLY A 263 26.24 -3.33 -20.27
CA GLY A 263 27.25 -3.94 -21.14
C GLY A 263 26.94 -3.86 -22.64
N SER A 264 25.71 -3.53 -23.03
CA SER A 264 25.31 -3.34 -24.44
C SER A 264 25.40 -1.89 -24.92
N GLY A 265 25.62 -0.95 -24.00
CA GLY A 265 25.82 0.47 -24.27
C GLY A 265 27.28 0.94 -24.33
N SER A 266 28.25 0.03 -24.20
CA SER A 266 29.70 0.28 -24.30
C SER A 266 30.28 -0.30 -25.59
#